data_AF-A0A2A2G8P9-F1
#
_entry.id   AF-A0A2A2G8P9-F1
#
_cell.length_a   1.000
_cell.length_b   1.000
_cell.length_c   1.000
_cell.angle_alpha   90.00
_cell.angle_beta   90.00
_cell.angle_gamma   90.00
#
_symmetry.space_group_name_H-M   'P 1'
#
loop_
_entity.id
_entity.type
_entity.pdbx_description
1 polymer ?
#
loop_
_entity_poly.entity_id
_entity_poly.type
_entity_poly.pdbx_seq_one_letter_code
_entity_poly.pdbx_strand_id
1 'polypeptide(L)' 'MKLKVLSLLVCTFGLMFATSAFAQDVTVSGTVVDAADGEPLPGVTVMLQGTQRGTATGQDGTYEIDAPSDGTLTLVM' A
#
# COMPACT_ATOMS: atom_id res chain seq x y z
N MET A 1 -45.84 5.28 -11.84
CA MET A 1 -45.13 5.84 -10.67
C MET A 1 -44.24 4.80 -9.96
N LYS A 2 -44.70 3.57 -9.69
CA LYS A 2 -43.96 2.52 -8.97
C LYS A 2 -42.58 2.14 -9.57
N LEU A 3 -42.46 2.13 -10.91
CA LEU A 3 -41.21 1.76 -11.60
C LEU A 3 -40.11 2.83 -11.50
N LYS A 4 -40.49 4.12 -11.44
CA LYS A 4 -39.55 5.25 -11.28
C LYS A 4 -38.97 5.30 -9.86
N VAL A 5 -39.78 4.95 -8.86
CA VAL A 5 -39.36 4.84 -7.45
C VAL A 5 -38.39 3.68 -7.25
N LEU A 6 -38.64 2.53 -7.90
CA LEU A 6 -37.72 1.38 -7.86
C LEU A 6 -36.36 1.71 -8.50
N SER A 7 -36.36 2.42 -9.63
CA SER A 7 -35.13 2.88 -10.29
C SER A 7 -34.34 3.87 -9.44
N LEU A 8 -35.02 4.77 -8.72
CA LEU A 8 -34.38 5.73 -7.82
C LEU A 8 -33.73 5.04 -6.59
N LEU A 9 -34.39 4.01 -6.06
CA LEU A 9 -33.89 3.19 -4.94
C LEU A 9 -32.65 2.38 -5.31
N VAL A 10 -32.61 1.80 -6.51
CA VAL A 10 -31.45 1.03 -7.01
C VAL A 10 -30.22 1.94 -7.22
N CYS A 11 -30.40 3.13 -7.79
CA CYS A 11 -29.29 4.09 -7.96
C CYS A 11 -28.73 4.57 -6.61
N THR A 12 -29.59 4.78 -5.61
CA THR A 12 -29.16 5.23 -4.27
C THR A 12 -28.40 4.14 -3.53
N PHE A 13 -28.80 2.86 -3.67
CA PHE A 13 -28.09 1.73 -3.07
C PHE A 13 -26.71 1.48 -3.72
N GLY A 14 -26.59 1.68 -5.04
CA GLY A 14 -25.31 1.56 -5.74
C GLY A 14 -24.27 2.62 -5.33
N LEU A 15 -24.71 3.84 -4.98
CA LEU A 15 -23.83 4.92 -4.53
C LEU A 15 -23.22 4.68 -3.14
N MET A 16 -23.87 3.89 -2.27
CA MET A 16 -23.32 3.55 -0.95
C MET A 16 -22.17 2.53 -1.03
N PHE A 17 -22.05 1.79 -2.13
CA PHE A 17 -20.93 0.86 -2.37
C PHE A 17 -19.72 1.52 -3.04
N ALA A 18 -19.83 2.77 -3.49
CA ALA A 18 -18.74 3.47 -4.18
C ALA A 18 -17.67 4.04 -3.23
N THR A 19 -17.90 4.04 -1.92
CA THR A 19 -16.97 4.63 -0.94
C THR A 19 -15.79 3.73 -0.58
N SER A 20 -15.71 2.50 -1.09
CA SER A 20 -14.58 1.58 -0.89
C SER A 20 -13.38 1.86 -1.81
N ALA A 21 -13.42 2.90 -2.64
CA ALA A 21 -12.38 3.19 -3.65
C ALA A 21 -11.10 3.89 -3.11
N PHE A 22 -11.00 4.15 -1.81
CA PHE A 22 -9.88 4.89 -1.18
C PHE A 22 -8.71 4.02 -0.66
N ALA A 23 -8.64 2.73 -1.00
CA ALA A 23 -7.59 1.82 -0.51
C ALA A 23 -6.86 1.08 -1.65
N GLN A 24 -6.42 1.80 -2.68
CA GLN A 24 -5.55 1.23 -3.72
C GLN A 24 -4.11 1.37 -3.21
N ASP A 25 -3.62 0.33 -2.53
CA ASP A 25 -2.20 0.27 -2.24
C ASP A 25 -1.41 0.25 -3.55
N VAL A 26 -0.29 0.95 -3.57
CA VAL A 26 0.69 0.96 -4.65
C VAL A 26 1.84 0.07 -4.23
N THR A 27 2.28 -0.78 -5.13
CA THR A 27 3.48 -1.59 -4.93
C THR A 27 4.72 -0.71 -5.07
N VAL A 28 5.47 -0.59 -3.98
CA VAL A 28 6.76 0.11 -3.93
C VAL A 28 7.87 -0.93 -3.89
N SER A 29 8.79 -0.85 -4.83
CA SER A 29 9.97 -1.71 -4.88
C SER A 29 11.25 -0.89 -4.97
N GLY A 30 12.35 -1.47 -4.49
CA GLY A 30 13.65 -0.83 -4.51
C GLY A 30 14.74 -1.70 -3.91
N THR A 31 15.91 -1.10 -3.70
CA THR A 31 17.08 -1.77 -3.11
C THR A 31 17.59 -0.92 -1.95
N VAL A 32 17.84 -1.56 -0.81
CA VAL A 32 18.49 -0.93 0.35
C VAL A 32 19.99 -1.17 0.24
N VAL A 33 20.75 -0.09 0.32
CA VAL A 33 22.22 -0.09 0.26
C VAL A 33 22.81 0.64 1.45
N ASP A 34 24.03 0.29 1.83
CA ASP A 34 24.80 1.01 2.83
C ASP A 34 25.24 2.38 2.29
N ALA A 35 25.24 3.38 3.17
CA ALA A 35 25.55 4.76 2.78
C ALA A 35 27.05 5.02 2.59
N ALA A 36 27.92 4.21 3.17
CA ALA A 36 29.37 4.38 3.16
C ALA A 36 30.05 3.74 1.95
N ASP A 37 29.65 2.53 1.59
CA ASP A 37 30.27 1.74 0.50
C ASP A 37 29.32 1.41 -0.66
N GLY A 38 28.00 1.60 -0.49
CA GLY A 38 27.00 1.30 -1.50
C GLY A 38 26.69 -0.19 -1.63
N GLU A 39 27.13 -1.03 -0.69
CA GLU A 39 26.84 -2.47 -0.72
C GLU A 39 25.37 -2.73 -0.38
N PRO A 40 24.71 -3.71 -1.04
CA PRO A 40 23.33 -4.07 -0.74
C PRO A 40 23.22 -4.66 0.66
N LEU A 41 22.18 -4.25 1.40
CA LEU A 41 21.96 -4.67 2.78
C LEU A 41 20.84 -5.72 2.87
N PRO A 42 21.18 -7.01 3.05
CA PRO A 42 20.19 -8.06 3.25
C PRO A 42 19.65 -8.09 4.69
N GLY A 43 18.37 -8.46 4.84
CA GLY A 43 17.73 -8.62 6.15
C GLY A 43 17.31 -7.33 6.86
N VAL A 44 17.39 -6.18 6.20
CA VAL A 44 16.84 -4.91 6.70
C VAL A 44 15.32 -4.96 6.60
N THR A 45 14.62 -4.51 7.63
CA THR A 45 13.16 -4.45 7.62
C THR A 45 12.70 -3.10 7.07
N VAL A 46 11.95 -3.13 5.96
CA VAL A 46 11.25 -1.98 5.40
C VAL A 46 9.82 -1.98 5.95
N MET A 47 9.49 -0.99 6.78
CA MET A 47 8.20 -0.92 7.48
C MET A 47 7.40 0.31 7.02
N LEU A 48 6.11 0.15 6.79
CA LEU A 48 5.19 1.26 6.62
C LEU A 48 4.90 1.91 7.99
N GLN A 49 5.26 3.17 8.13
CA GLN A 49 5.19 3.92 9.37
C GLN A 49 3.78 3.92 9.98
N GLY A 50 3.68 3.68 11.29
CA GLY A 50 2.42 3.64 12.01
C GLY A 50 1.59 2.37 11.79
N THR A 51 2.11 1.39 11.04
CA THR A 51 1.46 0.10 10.80
C THR A 51 2.37 -1.06 11.22
N GLN A 52 1.84 -2.28 11.22
CA GLN A 52 2.62 -3.51 11.35
C GLN A 52 2.97 -4.14 9.99
N ARG A 53 2.76 -3.40 8.89
CA ARG A 53 3.08 -3.86 7.54
C ARG A 53 4.55 -3.59 7.29
N GLY A 54 5.31 -4.65 7.07
CA GLY A 54 6.71 -4.55 6.71
C GLY A 54 7.17 -5.77 5.92
N THR A 55 8.30 -5.62 5.24
CA THR A 55 8.96 -6.67 4.48
C THR A 55 10.45 -6.64 4.80
N ALA A 56 11.13 -7.78 4.72
CA ALA A 56 12.57 -7.85 4.88
C ALA A 56 13.26 -7.79 3.51
N THR A 57 14.41 -7.13 3.42
CA THR A 57 15.19 -7.09 2.18
C THR A 57 15.79 -8.47 1.87
N GLY A 58 15.82 -8.80 0.58
CA GLY A 58 16.42 -10.02 0.05
C GLY A 58 17.96 -10.02 0.13
N GLN A 59 18.58 -11.10 -0.38
CA GLN A 59 20.05 -11.25 -0.39
C GLN A 59 20.78 -10.16 -1.17
N ASP A 60 20.11 -9.57 -2.16
CA ASP A 60 20.59 -8.48 -3.01
C ASP A 60 20.10 -7.10 -2.52
N GLY A 61 19.56 -7.01 -1.30
CA GLY A 61 19.02 -5.80 -0.72
C GLY A 61 17.67 -5.37 -1.30
N THR A 62 17.07 -6.15 -2.21
CA THR A 62 15.78 -5.79 -2.83
C THR A 62 14.61 -5.94 -1.87
N TYR A 63 13.61 -5.08 -2.03
CA TYR A 63 12.35 -5.19 -1.30
C TYR A 63 11.17 -4.84 -2.21
N GLU A 64 10.01 -5.37 -1.83
CA GLU A 64 8.72 -5.05 -2.46
C GLU A 64 7.67 -4.99 -1.35
N ILE A 65 6.96 -3.87 -1.27
CA ILE A 65 5.91 -3.64 -0.27
C ILE A 65 4.76 -2.85 -0.86
N ASP A 66 3.54 -3.33 -0.61
CA ASP A 66 2.34 -2.56 -0.91
C ASP A 66 2.13 -1.49 0.17
N ALA A 67 1.99 -0.24 -0.25
CA ALA A 67 1.77 0.90 0.62
C ALA A 67 0.77 1.89 0.01
N PRO A 68 -0.01 2.62 0.82
CA PRO A 68 -0.83 3.71 0.31
C PRO A 68 0.07 4.78 -0.32
N SER A 69 -0.47 5.54 -1.28
CA SER A 69 0.30 6.52 -2.05
C SER A 69 0.88 7.67 -1.22
N ASP A 70 0.33 7.93 -0.04
CA ASP A 70 0.80 8.90 0.96
C ASP A 70 1.55 8.22 2.13
N GLY A 71 1.79 6.91 2.05
CA GLY A 71 2.51 6.14 3.05
C GLY A 71 3.99 6.51 3.14
N THR A 72 4.53 6.51 4.36
CA THR A 72 5.97 6.71 4.62
C THR A 72 6.62 5.38 5.00
N LEU A 73 7.69 5.01 4.30
CA LEU A 73 8.48 3.81 4.61
C LEU A 73 9.68 4.18 5.49
N THR A 74 9.91 3.37 6.52
CA THR A 74 11.05 3.50 7.44
C THR A 74 11.86 2.21 7.45
N LEU A 75 13.18 2.35 7.42
CA LEU A 75 14.10 1.23 7.56
C LEU A 75 14.37 0.99 9.05
N VAL A 76 14.19 -0.26 9.49
CA VAL A 76 14.50 -0.73 10.84
C VAL A 76 15.44 -1.93 10.74
N MET A 77 16.44 -1.95 11.62
CA MET A 77 17.53 -2.92 11.68
C MET A 77 17.56 -3.63 13.03
#